data_AF-A0A2P4Z730-F1
#
_entry.id   AF-A0A2P4Z730-F1
#
_cell.length_a   1.000
_cell.length_b   1.000
_cell.length_c   1.000
_cell.angle_alpha   90.00
_cell.angle_beta   90.00
_cell.angle_gamma   90.00
#
_symmetry.space_group_name_H-M   'P 1'
#
loop_
_entity.id
_entity.type
_entity.pdbx_description
1 polymer ?
#
loop_
_entity_poly.entity_id
_entity_poly.type
_entity_poly.pdbx_seq_one_letter_code
_entity_poly.pdbx_strand_id
1 'polypeptide(L)'
;MATSPLTLPSMLNATNRTSSLTTSVSGPSSITTTATKAPLSSSLPSILSSSNLASVFVDGENSHDSLEILVWQDETGSLSYVNGESNLQGQKRIQDSLKDAPKAKKGTSLAAVADDTSTAHLFYLEENNTISHIFMQPKGSWTRGGLSAGSKKGPAAHEKSMLSAAFHRGEHDTNVVVLSYQDPGSKLQLAISEDPKNDNNWYSVDFDSFTGRHDVGDWGGVGHAIAAIGKIRGTIPTARLVDY
;
A
#
# COMPACT_ATOMS: atom_id res chain seq x y z
N MET A 1 59.14 -45.80 -0.91
CA MET A 1 59.17 -45.52 -2.37
C MET A 1 58.89 -44.02 -2.51
N ALA A 2 59.89 -43.13 -2.59
CA ALA A 2 60.73 -42.80 -3.77
C ALA A 2 59.84 -42.53 -5.01
N THR A 3 59.77 -41.35 -5.61
CA THR A 3 60.85 -40.42 -6.03
C THR A 3 60.35 -38.98 -6.25
N SER A 4 61.21 -37.99 -5.98
CA SER A 4 61.12 -36.58 -6.40
C SER A 4 61.67 -36.39 -7.85
N PRO A 5 62.00 -35.17 -8.32
CA PRO A 5 61.15 -34.20 -9.03
C PRO A 5 61.74 -33.84 -10.42
N LEU A 6 61.14 -32.90 -11.15
CA LEU A 6 61.87 -32.13 -12.18
C LEU A 6 61.32 -30.71 -12.32
N THR A 7 62.25 -29.75 -12.25
CA THR A 7 62.04 -28.31 -12.22
C THR A 7 62.89 -27.67 -13.31
N LEU A 8 62.35 -26.60 -13.91
CA LEU A 8 63.01 -25.42 -14.53
C LEU A 8 63.72 -25.61 -15.89
N PRO A 9 63.96 -24.52 -16.68
CA PRO A 9 63.89 -23.09 -16.32
C PRO A 9 63.09 -22.16 -17.28
N SER A 10 62.82 -20.96 -16.77
CA SER A 10 62.43 -19.76 -17.51
C SER A 10 63.67 -18.96 -17.92
N MET A 11 63.62 -18.16 -19.00
CA MET A 11 64.02 -16.73 -19.04
C MET A 11 64.33 -16.21 -20.46
N LEU A 12 63.87 -14.96 -20.71
CA LEU A 12 64.46 -13.88 -21.55
C LEU A 12 64.45 -14.06 -23.09
N ASN A 13 64.51 -13.02 -23.92
CA ASN A 13 64.09 -11.62 -23.99
C ASN A 13 64.58 -11.12 -25.37
N ALA A 14 64.03 -9.98 -25.83
CA ALA A 14 64.68 -9.00 -26.73
C ALA A 14 64.62 -9.14 -28.28
N THR A 15 63.74 -8.31 -28.86
CA THR A 15 64.04 -7.10 -29.67
C THR A 15 64.38 -7.18 -31.18
N ASN A 16 63.57 -6.39 -31.92
CA ASN A 16 63.77 -5.64 -33.17
C ASN A 16 64.04 -6.36 -34.51
N ARG A 17 63.12 -6.10 -35.46
CA ARG A 17 63.48 -5.61 -36.80
C ARG A 17 62.40 -4.71 -37.40
N THR A 18 62.83 -3.51 -37.75
CA THR A 18 62.15 -2.41 -38.46
C THR A 18 61.92 -2.76 -39.94
N SER A 19 60.82 -2.31 -40.55
CA SER A 19 60.79 -1.76 -41.94
C SER A 19 59.42 -1.17 -42.35
N SER A 20 59.46 0.15 -42.60
CA SER A 20 58.81 0.97 -43.66
C SER A 20 57.29 1.04 -43.91
N LEU A 21 56.87 2.30 -44.13
CA LEU A 21 55.59 2.89 -44.52
C LEU A 21 54.79 2.17 -45.62
N THR A 22 53.46 2.28 -45.53
CA THR A 22 52.63 2.95 -46.57
C THR A 22 51.21 3.20 -46.05
N THR A 23 50.79 4.46 -46.08
CA THR A 23 49.39 4.89 -45.95
C THR A 23 48.62 4.46 -47.19
N SER A 24 47.57 3.68 -47.01
CA SER A 24 46.48 3.59 -47.99
C SER A 24 45.14 3.52 -47.24
N VAL A 25 44.29 4.50 -47.54
CA VAL A 25 42.96 4.70 -46.99
C VAL A 25 42.01 3.83 -47.79
N SER A 26 41.37 2.87 -47.13
CA SER A 26 40.22 2.14 -47.65
C SER A 26 39.30 1.84 -46.47
N GLY A 27 38.24 2.64 -46.31
CA GLY A 27 37.27 2.48 -45.22
C GLY A 27 36.43 1.21 -45.36
N PRO A 28 36.01 0.60 -44.24
CA PRO A 28 34.90 -0.32 -44.24
C PRO A 28 33.68 0.25 -43.50
N SER A 29 32.54 0.01 -44.16
CA SER A 29 31.15 0.25 -43.79
C SER A 29 30.83 0.26 -42.29
N SER A 30 30.18 1.34 -41.86
CA SER A 30 29.43 1.37 -40.59
C SER A 30 28.21 0.46 -40.71
N ILE A 31 28.28 -0.72 -40.09
CA ILE A 31 27.09 -1.50 -39.77
C ILE A 31 26.53 -0.89 -38.48
N THR A 32 25.57 0.03 -38.62
CA THR A 32 24.81 0.53 -37.48
C THR A 32 23.85 -0.58 -37.06
N THR A 33 24.25 -1.44 -36.13
CA THR A 33 23.32 -2.29 -35.38
C THR A 33 22.45 -1.37 -34.54
N THR A 34 21.26 -1.06 -35.05
CA THR A 34 20.20 -0.42 -34.28
C THR A 34 19.74 -1.44 -33.24
N ALA A 35 20.29 -1.33 -32.03
CA ALA A 35 19.73 -2.01 -30.87
C ALA A 35 18.29 -1.47 -30.69
N THR A 36 17.31 -2.25 -31.15
CA THR A 36 15.91 -1.98 -30.86
C THR A 36 15.74 -2.21 -29.37
N LYS A 37 15.80 -1.12 -28.60
CA LYS A 37 15.45 -1.11 -27.18
C LYS A 37 14.01 -1.62 -27.11
N ALA A 38 13.83 -2.82 -26.55
CA ALA A 38 12.51 -3.35 -26.26
C ALA A 38 11.74 -2.26 -25.48
N PRO A 39 10.51 -1.90 -25.88
CA PRO A 39 9.71 -1.01 -25.06
C PRO A 39 9.52 -1.69 -23.71
N LEU A 40 10.08 -1.10 -22.66
CA LEU A 40 9.67 -1.39 -21.30
C LEU A 40 8.19 -1.03 -21.25
N SER A 41 7.32 -2.04 -21.35
CA SER A 41 5.89 -1.87 -21.08
C SER A 41 5.73 -1.67 -19.58
N SER A 42 6.08 -0.49 -19.09
CA SER A 42 5.50 0.02 -17.86
C SER A 42 4.05 0.36 -18.20
N SER A 43 3.15 -0.63 -18.13
CA SER A 43 1.73 -0.33 -18.19
C SER A 43 1.45 0.59 -17.01
N LEU A 44 1.11 1.85 -17.29
CA LEU A 44 0.64 2.77 -16.27
C LEU A 44 -0.47 2.11 -15.46
N PRO A 45 -0.52 2.33 -14.13
CA PRO A 45 -1.61 1.82 -13.32
C PRO A 45 -2.94 2.22 -13.95
N SER A 46 -3.76 1.24 -14.31
CA SER A 46 -5.13 1.50 -14.74
C SER A 46 -5.91 1.92 -13.50
N ILE A 47 -6.27 3.19 -13.42
CA ILE A 47 -7.04 3.77 -12.32
C ILE A 47 -8.40 4.16 -12.89
N LEU A 48 -9.46 3.66 -12.29
CA LEU A 48 -10.82 4.05 -12.64
C LEU A 48 -11.02 5.54 -12.39
N SER A 49 -11.63 6.26 -13.35
CA SER A 49 -11.85 7.71 -13.22
C SER A 49 -12.67 8.13 -12.00
N SER A 50 -13.55 7.27 -11.51
CA SER A 50 -14.33 7.48 -10.28
C SER A 50 -13.70 6.81 -9.04
N SER A 51 -12.44 6.39 -9.12
CA SER A 51 -11.78 5.73 -7.99
C SER A 51 -11.58 6.72 -6.85
N ASN A 52 -11.96 6.30 -5.64
CA ASN A 52 -11.42 6.89 -4.43
C ASN A 52 -10.01 6.35 -4.18
N LEU A 53 -9.25 7.00 -3.31
CA LEU A 53 -7.92 6.57 -2.90
C LEU A 53 -7.93 6.35 -1.39
N ALA A 54 -7.22 5.33 -0.94
CA ALA A 54 -6.87 5.17 0.46
C ALA A 54 -5.37 4.91 0.58
N SER A 55 -4.73 5.55 1.54
CA SER A 55 -3.33 5.32 1.85
C SER A 55 -3.18 5.06 3.34
N VAL A 56 -2.24 4.20 3.69
CA VAL A 56 -1.87 3.92 5.07
C VAL A 56 -0.37 3.68 5.14
N PHE A 57 0.27 4.30 6.13
CA PHE A 57 1.63 3.99 6.52
C PHE A 57 1.58 3.19 7.82
N VAL A 58 2.15 2.01 7.78
CA VAL A 58 2.34 1.12 8.91
C VAL A 58 3.77 1.31 9.39
N ASP A 59 3.93 1.78 10.62
CA ASP A 59 5.23 1.82 11.27
C ASP A 59 5.57 0.40 11.77
N GLY A 60 6.68 -0.13 11.28
CA GLY A 60 7.18 -1.44 11.68
C GLY A 60 8.16 -1.31 12.83
N GLU A 61 8.31 -2.35 13.65
CA GLU A 61 9.30 -2.35 14.75
C GLU A 61 10.73 -2.12 14.24
N ASN A 62 11.01 -2.51 12.98
CA ASN A 62 12.20 -2.13 12.23
C ASN A 62 11.82 -1.39 10.93
N SER A 63 12.76 -0.61 10.38
CA SER A 63 12.58 0.08 9.09
C SER A 63 12.26 -0.86 7.91
N HIS A 64 12.67 -2.13 8.01
CA HIS A 64 12.36 -3.19 7.03
C HIS A 64 10.98 -3.84 7.22
N ASP A 65 10.25 -3.46 8.27
CA ASP A 65 8.89 -3.91 8.56
C ASP A 65 7.86 -2.80 8.29
N SER A 66 8.32 -1.59 7.96
CA SER A 66 7.47 -0.47 7.61
C SER A 66 6.80 -0.70 6.26
N LEU A 67 5.52 -0.36 6.16
CA LEU A 67 4.72 -0.65 4.98
C LEU A 67 3.85 0.55 4.63
N GLU A 68 4.14 1.18 3.49
CA GLU A 68 3.26 2.17 2.88
C GLU A 68 2.38 1.45 1.85
N ILE A 69 1.06 1.56 1.99
CA ILE A 69 0.10 1.00 1.05
C ILE A 69 -0.71 2.14 0.46
N LEU A 70 -0.76 2.22 -0.87
CA LEU A 70 -1.73 3.03 -1.59
C LEU A 70 -2.68 2.11 -2.34
N VAL A 71 -3.99 2.29 -2.14
CA VAL A 71 -5.07 1.49 -2.73
C VAL A 71 -5.96 2.36 -3.61
N TRP A 72 -6.35 1.81 -4.75
CA TRP A 72 -7.31 2.40 -5.67
C TRP A 72 -8.14 1.31 -6.36
N GLN A 73 -9.17 1.70 -7.09
CA GLN A 73 -9.94 0.82 -7.95
C GLN A 73 -9.47 0.95 -9.39
N ASP A 74 -9.22 -0.17 -10.07
CA ASP A 74 -8.86 -0.18 -11.49
C ASP A 74 -10.08 -0.17 -12.42
N GLU A 75 -9.87 -0.02 -13.72
CA GLU A 75 -10.95 0.03 -14.72
C GLU A 75 -11.82 -1.23 -14.77
N THR A 76 -11.33 -2.36 -14.22
CA THR A 76 -12.11 -3.60 -14.10
C THR A 76 -13.02 -3.60 -12.88
N GLY A 77 -12.92 -2.60 -12.01
CA GLY A 77 -13.59 -2.53 -10.72
C GLY A 77 -12.86 -3.28 -9.60
N SER A 78 -11.68 -3.82 -9.87
CA SER A 78 -10.87 -4.55 -8.87
C SER A 78 -10.10 -3.57 -8.00
N LEU A 79 -9.83 -3.95 -6.75
CA LEU A 79 -9.00 -3.15 -5.85
C LEU A 79 -7.54 -3.49 -6.11
N SER A 80 -6.79 -2.47 -6.56
CA SER A 80 -5.36 -2.53 -6.82
C SER A 80 -4.61 -1.78 -5.74
N TYR A 81 -3.38 -2.21 -5.45
CA TYR A 81 -2.52 -1.55 -4.49
C TYR A 81 -1.06 -1.61 -4.88
N VAL A 82 -0.28 -0.66 -4.36
CA VAL A 82 1.19 -0.70 -4.33
C VAL A 82 1.67 -0.75 -2.89
N ASN A 83 2.81 -1.41 -2.67
CA ASN A 83 3.57 -1.33 -1.44
C ASN A 83 4.81 -0.46 -1.67
N GLY A 84 5.09 0.49 -0.77
CA GLY A 84 6.09 1.56 -0.89
C GLY A 84 7.54 1.10 -1.07
N GLU A 85 7.83 -0.20 -0.97
CA GLU A 85 9.14 -0.77 -1.33
C GLU A 85 9.41 -0.79 -2.85
N SER A 86 8.40 -0.53 -3.69
CA SER A 86 8.53 -0.66 -5.16
C SER A 86 8.18 0.63 -5.90
N ASN A 87 9.03 1.01 -6.85
CA ASN A 87 8.91 2.16 -7.76
C ASN A 87 7.69 2.05 -8.71
N LEU A 88 6.45 1.94 -8.18
CA LEU A 88 5.18 1.70 -8.89
C LEU A 88 5.15 0.47 -9.83
N GLN A 89 6.27 -0.25 -10.01
CA GLN A 89 6.40 -1.45 -10.84
C GLN A 89 5.84 -2.71 -10.18
N GLY A 90 5.47 -2.65 -8.90
CA GLY A 90 4.97 -3.77 -8.09
C GLY A 90 3.47 -3.74 -7.81
N GLN A 91 2.65 -3.19 -8.73
CA GLN A 91 1.19 -3.19 -8.59
C GLN A 91 0.67 -4.62 -8.40
N LYS A 92 -0.20 -4.80 -7.40
CA LYS A 92 -0.88 -6.05 -7.10
C LYS A 92 -2.38 -5.81 -7.05
N ARG A 93 -3.18 -6.84 -7.33
CA ARG A 93 -4.62 -6.82 -7.05
C ARG A 93 -4.91 -7.59 -5.78
N ILE A 94 -5.84 -7.08 -4.99
CA ILE A 94 -6.26 -7.73 -3.74
C ILE A 94 -6.81 -9.13 -4.05
N GLN A 95 -7.62 -9.25 -5.09
CA GLN A 95 -8.24 -10.50 -5.54
C GLN A 95 -7.23 -11.58 -5.92
N ASP A 96 -6.02 -11.21 -6.36
CA ASP A 96 -4.97 -12.18 -6.69
C ASP A 96 -4.42 -12.87 -5.43
N SER A 97 -4.41 -12.16 -4.31
CA SER A 97 -3.95 -12.67 -3.00
C SER A 97 -5.08 -13.21 -2.11
N LEU A 98 -6.29 -12.66 -2.24
CA LEU A 98 -7.47 -13.00 -1.45
C LEU A 98 -8.64 -13.28 -2.41
N LYS A 99 -8.72 -14.54 -2.88
CA LYS A 99 -9.67 -14.96 -3.93
C LYS A 99 -11.13 -14.83 -3.54
N ASP A 100 -11.40 -14.90 -2.24
CA ASP A 100 -12.74 -14.76 -1.65
C ASP A 100 -12.97 -13.34 -1.11
N ALA A 101 -12.17 -12.34 -1.49
CA ALA A 101 -12.45 -10.96 -1.12
C ALA A 101 -13.86 -10.54 -1.61
N PRO A 102 -14.68 -9.92 -0.77
CA PRO A 102 -15.94 -9.33 -1.21
C PRO A 102 -15.74 -8.36 -2.38
N LYS A 103 -16.69 -8.37 -3.32
CA LYS A 103 -16.56 -7.58 -4.55
C LYS A 103 -16.90 -6.13 -4.26
N ALA A 104 -15.94 -5.24 -4.47
CA ALA A 104 -16.11 -3.81 -4.32
C ALA A 104 -17.12 -3.24 -5.34
N LYS A 105 -17.97 -2.32 -4.88
CA LYS A 105 -18.82 -1.49 -5.74
C LYS A 105 -17.97 -0.64 -6.68
N LYS A 106 -18.42 -0.42 -7.91
CA LYS A 106 -17.77 0.53 -8.82
C LYS A 106 -17.82 1.95 -8.23
N GLY A 107 -16.69 2.63 -8.18
CA GLY A 107 -16.55 3.92 -7.50
C GLY A 107 -16.68 3.84 -5.98
N THR A 108 -16.37 2.68 -5.37
CA THR A 108 -16.48 2.50 -3.92
C THR A 108 -15.69 3.58 -3.18
N SER A 109 -16.25 4.04 -2.06
CA SER A 109 -15.46 4.77 -1.06
C SER A 109 -14.42 3.82 -0.45
N LEU A 110 -13.25 4.35 -0.14
CA LEU A 110 -12.14 3.60 0.46
C LEU A 110 -11.68 4.33 1.72
N ALA A 111 -11.45 3.59 2.79
CA ALA A 111 -10.81 4.12 3.99
C ALA A 111 -9.77 3.11 4.49
N ALA A 112 -8.60 3.59 4.88
CA ALA A 112 -7.54 2.75 5.42
C ALA A 112 -6.97 3.35 6.71
N VAL A 113 -6.50 2.48 7.59
CA VAL A 113 -5.90 2.86 8.87
C VAL A 113 -4.95 1.77 9.36
N ALA A 114 -3.88 2.17 10.06
CA ALA A 114 -2.97 1.25 10.74
C ALA A 114 -3.31 1.17 12.23
N ASP A 115 -3.27 -0.03 12.81
CA ASP A 115 -3.39 -0.23 14.26
C ASP A 115 -2.00 -0.27 14.96
N ASP A 116 -2.01 -0.45 16.27
CA ASP A 116 -0.81 -0.59 17.11
C ASP A 116 -0.07 -1.93 16.96
N THR A 117 -0.67 -2.90 16.26
CA THR A 117 -0.04 -4.18 15.91
C THR A 117 0.60 -4.15 14.53
N SER A 118 0.77 -2.96 13.97
CA SER A 118 1.28 -2.74 12.62
C SER A 118 0.41 -3.43 11.55
N THR A 119 -0.88 -3.58 11.80
CA THR A 119 -1.83 -4.14 10.84
C THR A 119 -2.48 -3.00 10.05
N ALA A 120 -2.44 -3.09 8.71
CA ALA A 120 -3.19 -2.20 7.83
C ALA A 120 -4.62 -2.73 7.65
N HIS A 121 -5.62 -1.91 7.95
CA HIS A 121 -7.03 -2.19 7.70
C HIS A 121 -7.51 -1.39 6.49
N LEU A 122 -8.30 -2.03 5.63
CA LEU A 122 -8.97 -1.40 4.50
C LEU A 122 -10.47 -1.68 4.57
N PHE A 123 -11.25 -0.62 4.40
CA PHE A 123 -12.71 -0.64 4.37
C PHE A 123 -13.21 -0.11 3.03
N TYR A 124 -14.26 -0.74 2.52
CA TYR A 124 -14.89 -0.38 1.26
C TYR A 124 -16.35 -0.83 1.21
N LEU A 125 -17.11 -0.33 0.24
CA LEU A 125 -18.49 -0.74 -0.01
C LEU A 125 -18.54 -1.85 -1.06
N GLU A 126 -19.36 -2.86 -0.78
CA GLU A 126 -19.75 -3.90 -1.73
C GLU A 126 -20.87 -3.43 -2.67
N GLU A 127 -21.15 -4.19 -3.73
CA GLU A 127 -22.21 -3.89 -4.71
C GLU A 127 -23.60 -3.72 -4.09
N ASN A 128 -23.89 -4.42 -2.99
CA ASN A 128 -25.13 -4.33 -2.21
C ASN A 128 -25.10 -3.23 -1.13
N ASN A 129 -24.10 -2.34 -1.15
CA ASN A 129 -23.86 -1.28 -0.16
C ASN A 129 -23.63 -1.79 1.28
N THR A 130 -23.16 -3.03 1.46
CA THR A 130 -22.60 -3.45 2.76
C THR A 130 -21.14 -3.02 2.87
N ILE A 131 -20.73 -2.66 4.07
CA ILE A 131 -19.33 -2.37 4.36
C ILE A 131 -18.56 -3.68 4.45
N SER A 132 -17.43 -3.73 3.75
CA SER A 132 -16.46 -4.80 3.82
C SER A 132 -15.16 -4.34 4.47
N HIS A 133 -14.49 -5.28 5.13
CA HIS A 133 -13.23 -5.09 5.85
C HIS A 133 -12.25 -6.19 5.48
N ILE A 134 -11.06 -5.78 5.07
CA ILE A 134 -9.91 -6.66 4.92
C ILE A 134 -8.71 -6.03 5.62
N PHE A 135 -7.73 -6.85 5.96
CA PHE A 135 -6.52 -6.36 6.60
C PHE A 135 -5.27 -7.07 6.09
N MET A 136 -4.12 -6.43 6.29
CA MET A 136 -2.81 -6.96 5.97
C MET A 136 -1.91 -6.78 7.20
N GLN A 137 -1.39 -7.90 7.70
CA GLN A 137 -0.35 -7.90 8.73
C GLN A 137 1.01 -7.51 8.12
N PRO A 138 2.00 -7.12 8.94
CA PRO A 138 3.36 -6.88 8.47
C PRO A 138 3.89 -8.06 7.64
N LYS A 139 4.42 -7.78 6.44
CA LYS A 139 4.93 -8.79 5.49
C LYS A 139 3.92 -9.88 5.09
N GLY A 140 2.63 -9.66 5.37
CA GLY A 140 1.56 -10.62 5.15
C GLY A 140 0.87 -10.49 3.80
N SER A 141 -0.19 -11.28 3.64
CA SER A 141 -1.15 -11.16 2.54
C SER A 141 -2.48 -10.63 3.07
N TRP A 142 -3.32 -10.10 2.17
CA TRP A 142 -4.65 -9.64 2.53
C TRP A 142 -5.49 -10.79 3.10
N THR A 143 -6.18 -10.52 4.20
CA THR A 143 -7.09 -11.45 4.89
C THR A 143 -8.43 -10.74 5.15
N ARG A 144 -9.54 -11.49 5.20
CA ARG A 144 -10.83 -10.93 5.61
C ARG A 144 -10.80 -10.49 7.06
N GLY A 145 -11.27 -9.28 7.34
CA GLY A 145 -11.41 -8.75 8.70
C GLY A 145 -12.79 -8.99 9.30
N GLY A 146 -12.99 -8.56 10.55
CA GLY A 146 -14.16 -8.90 11.36
C GLY A 146 -15.50 -8.48 10.75
N LEU A 147 -15.59 -7.32 10.08
CA LEU A 147 -16.84 -6.91 9.43
C LEU A 147 -17.19 -7.74 8.18
N SER A 148 -16.29 -8.59 7.70
CA SER A 148 -16.50 -9.46 6.53
C SER A 148 -16.24 -10.94 6.82
N ALA A 149 -15.97 -11.29 8.08
CA ALA A 149 -15.69 -12.64 8.51
C ALA A 149 -16.96 -13.32 9.07
N GLY A 150 -17.00 -14.65 8.96
CA GLY A 150 -18.07 -15.46 9.55
C GLY A 150 -19.41 -15.39 8.82
N SER A 151 -20.49 -15.59 9.58
CA SER A 151 -21.88 -15.61 9.07
C SER A 151 -22.56 -14.24 9.08
N LYS A 152 -21.94 -13.24 9.71
CA LYS A 152 -22.45 -11.87 9.79
C LYS A 152 -21.92 -11.08 8.59
N LYS A 153 -22.82 -10.44 7.85
CA LYS A 153 -22.43 -9.41 6.89
C LYS A 153 -22.14 -8.11 7.65
N GLY A 154 -21.21 -7.32 7.12
CA GLY A 154 -20.94 -5.99 7.64
C GLY A 154 -22.18 -5.09 7.58
N PRO A 155 -22.15 -3.95 8.29
CA PRO A 155 -23.28 -3.03 8.35
C PRO A 155 -23.66 -2.52 6.96
N ALA A 156 -24.97 -2.36 6.74
CA ALA A 156 -25.47 -1.69 5.56
C ALA A 156 -25.15 -0.20 5.65
N ALA A 157 -24.73 0.39 4.54
CA ALA A 157 -24.45 1.81 4.41
C ALA A 157 -25.37 2.44 3.35
N HIS A 158 -25.48 3.75 3.40
CA HIS A 158 -26.06 4.54 2.33
C HIS A 158 -25.28 4.30 1.03
N GLU A 159 -25.98 4.28 -0.10
CA GLU A 159 -25.36 4.01 -1.41
C GLU A 159 -24.27 5.02 -1.82
N LYS A 160 -24.30 6.23 -1.24
CA LYS A 160 -23.34 7.32 -1.44
C LYS A 160 -22.50 7.59 -0.19
N SER A 161 -22.50 6.67 0.77
CA SER A 161 -21.71 6.83 1.99
C SER A 161 -20.24 6.98 1.64
N MET A 162 -19.62 8.03 2.16
CA MET A 162 -18.17 8.13 2.25
C MET A 162 -17.71 7.44 3.52
N LEU A 163 -16.54 6.79 3.46
CA LEU A 163 -15.94 6.10 4.59
C LEU A 163 -14.75 6.90 5.12
N SER A 164 -14.56 6.91 6.44
CA SER A 164 -13.35 7.39 7.07
C SER A 164 -13.00 6.47 8.24
N ALA A 165 -11.73 6.11 8.35
CA ALA A 165 -11.25 5.22 9.39
C ALA A 165 -10.16 5.91 10.21
N ALA A 166 -10.15 5.63 11.51
CA ALA A 166 -9.18 6.16 12.45
C ALA A 166 -8.84 5.11 13.51
N PHE A 167 -7.64 5.23 14.08
CA PHE A 167 -7.18 4.39 15.17
C PHE A 167 -6.94 5.30 16.38
N HIS A 168 -7.53 4.93 17.50
CA HIS A 168 -7.47 5.70 18.74
C HIS A 168 -6.81 4.89 19.83
N ARG A 169 -5.84 5.51 20.49
CA ARG A 169 -5.23 5.01 21.72
C ARG A 169 -5.83 5.79 22.89
N GLY A 170 -6.60 5.09 23.70
CA GLY A 170 -7.20 5.59 24.93
C GLY A 170 -6.36 5.28 26.16
N GLU A 171 -6.88 5.67 27.32
CA GLU A 171 -6.30 5.27 28.61
C GLU A 171 -6.55 3.77 28.86
N HIS A 172 -5.78 3.19 29.78
CA HIS A 172 -5.92 1.78 30.19
C HIS A 172 -5.80 0.75 29.05
N ASP A 173 -4.89 1.00 28.11
CA ASP A 173 -4.63 0.12 26.94
C ASP A 173 -5.86 -0.08 26.03
N THR A 174 -6.79 0.88 26.05
CA THR A 174 -7.96 0.88 25.16
C THR A 174 -7.55 1.33 23.77
N ASN A 175 -7.27 0.40 22.87
CA ASN A 175 -6.90 0.67 21.49
C ASN A 175 -8.05 0.29 20.57
N VAL A 176 -8.59 1.23 19.81
CA VAL A 176 -9.78 0.99 18.97
C VAL A 176 -9.58 1.45 17.54
N VAL A 177 -10.04 0.63 16.60
CA VAL A 177 -10.30 1.03 15.22
C VAL A 177 -11.73 1.54 15.12
N VAL A 178 -11.89 2.72 14.54
CA VAL A 178 -13.16 3.40 14.33
C VAL A 178 -13.36 3.59 12.83
N LEU A 179 -14.56 3.26 12.34
CA LEU A 179 -15.02 3.52 10.97
C LEU A 179 -16.28 4.38 11.03
N SER A 180 -16.24 5.55 10.41
CA SER A 180 -17.43 6.37 10.19
C SER A 180 -18.04 6.10 8.82
N TYR A 181 -19.37 6.08 8.79
CA TYR A 181 -20.16 5.86 7.57
C TYR A 181 -21.56 6.47 7.74
N GLN A 182 -22.31 6.58 6.65
CA GLN A 182 -23.73 6.93 6.68
C GLN A 182 -24.55 5.64 6.54
N ASP A 183 -25.55 5.45 7.39
CA ASP A 183 -26.49 4.32 7.30
C ASP A 183 -27.51 4.52 6.16
N PRO A 184 -28.34 3.51 5.83
CA PRO A 184 -29.36 3.65 4.80
C PRO A 184 -30.41 4.75 5.09
N GLY A 185 -30.56 5.17 6.34
CA GLY A 185 -31.41 6.29 6.76
C GLY A 185 -30.72 7.66 6.68
N SER A 186 -29.52 7.73 6.07
CA SER A 186 -28.69 8.92 5.94
C SER A 186 -28.18 9.50 7.27
N LYS A 187 -28.21 8.71 8.35
CA LYS A 187 -27.61 9.12 9.63
C LYS A 187 -26.14 8.73 9.68
N LEU A 188 -25.34 9.58 10.30
CA LEU A 188 -23.93 9.27 10.53
C LEU A 188 -23.81 8.21 11.64
N GLN A 189 -22.98 7.21 11.39
CA GLN A 189 -22.74 6.07 12.26
C GLN A 189 -21.24 5.89 12.50
N LEU A 190 -20.90 5.31 13.64
CA LEU A 190 -19.57 4.81 13.96
C LEU A 190 -19.62 3.30 14.19
N ALA A 191 -18.84 2.53 13.44
CA ALA A 191 -18.49 1.17 13.79
C ALA A 191 -17.13 1.19 14.53
N ILE A 192 -17.05 0.54 15.69
CA ILE A 192 -15.88 0.59 16.55
C ILE A 192 -15.51 -0.84 16.98
N SER A 193 -14.22 -1.13 17.10
CA SER A 193 -13.72 -2.42 17.57
C SER A 193 -12.35 -2.29 18.23
N GLU A 194 -12.16 -3.03 19.33
CA GLU A 194 -10.86 -3.22 20.01
C GLU A 194 -10.05 -4.36 19.37
N ASP A 195 -10.74 -5.36 18.80
CA ASP A 195 -10.14 -6.44 18.01
C ASP A 195 -10.81 -6.50 16.63
N PRO A 196 -10.41 -5.63 15.69
CA PRO A 196 -11.07 -5.48 14.39
C PRO A 196 -11.00 -6.74 13.52
N LYS A 197 -10.12 -7.70 13.86
CA LYS A 197 -9.98 -8.99 13.17
C LYS A 197 -11.09 -9.97 13.57
N ASN A 198 -11.74 -9.76 14.71
CA ASN A 198 -12.78 -10.61 15.27
C ASN A 198 -14.19 -10.13 14.88
N ASP A 199 -14.99 -11.02 14.31
CA ASP A 199 -16.34 -10.72 13.81
C ASP A 199 -17.36 -10.39 14.90
N ASN A 200 -17.06 -10.71 16.16
CA ASN A 200 -17.93 -10.45 17.30
C ASN A 200 -17.52 -9.22 18.12
N ASN A 201 -16.46 -8.51 17.72
CA ASN A 201 -15.93 -7.36 18.46
C ASN A 201 -16.34 -6.00 17.84
N TRP A 202 -17.15 -6.00 16.79
CA TRP A 202 -17.65 -4.77 16.18
C TRP A 202 -18.97 -4.33 16.80
N TYR A 203 -19.03 -3.07 17.22
CA TYR A 203 -20.24 -2.42 17.71
C TYR A 203 -20.51 -1.13 16.93
N SER A 204 -21.79 -0.80 16.72
CA SER A 204 -22.22 0.42 16.04
C SER A 204 -22.81 1.42 17.02
N VAL A 205 -22.53 2.70 16.81
CA VAL A 205 -23.00 3.83 17.64
C VAL A 205 -23.51 4.95 16.72
N ASP A 206 -24.73 5.41 16.99
CA ASP A 206 -25.34 6.54 16.29
C ASP A 206 -24.65 7.86 16.68
N PHE A 207 -24.32 8.73 15.72
CA PHE A 207 -23.76 10.06 16.06
C PHE A 207 -24.75 11.00 16.76
N ASP A 208 -26.07 10.74 16.62
CA ASP A 208 -27.13 11.50 17.29
C ASP A 208 -27.03 11.40 18.84
N SER A 209 -26.22 10.49 19.38
CA SER A 209 -25.94 10.40 20.81
C SER A 209 -25.01 11.50 21.34
N PHE A 210 -24.34 12.27 20.48
CA PHE A 210 -23.50 13.42 20.87
C PHE A 210 -24.28 14.74 20.90
N THR A 211 -25.55 14.71 21.32
CA THR A 211 -26.44 15.88 21.35
C THR A 211 -26.02 16.87 22.44
N GLY A 212 -25.00 17.65 22.11
CA GLY A 212 -24.63 18.91 22.74
C GLY A 212 -24.03 19.82 21.67
N ARG A 213 -24.91 20.52 20.91
CA ARG A 213 -24.68 21.56 19.87
C ARG A 213 -24.48 21.03 18.44
N HIS A 214 -25.08 21.54 17.36
CA HIS A 214 -25.98 22.69 17.10
C HIS A 214 -26.89 22.34 15.90
N ASP A 215 -27.99 23.08 15.78
CA ASP A 215 -29.07 22.95 14.80
C ASP A 215 -28.65 22.70 13.34
N VAL A 216 -29.36 21.71 12.76
CA VAL A 216 -29.83 21.55 11.38
C VAL A 216 -29.35 22.64 10.41
N GLY A 217 -28.32 22.30 9.65
CA GLY A 217 -27.93 22.98 8.41
C GLY A 217 -27.36 21.95 7.46
N ASP A 218 -28.10 21.67 6.39
CA ASP A 218 -27.68 21.06 5.13
C ASP A 218 -26.21 20.57 5.05
N TRP A 219 -25.95 19.33 5.49
CA TRP A 219 -24.65 18.66 5.35
C TRP A 219 -24.55 17.90 4.02
N GLY A 220 -25.10 18.47 2.95
CA GLY A 220 -24.93 17.97 1.59
C GLY A 220 -23.45 17.92 1.20
N GLY A 221 -22.86 16.72 1.24
CA GLY A 221 -21.61 16.42 0.54
C GLY A 221 -20.29 16.68 1.28
N VAL A 222 -20.29 16.93 2.60
CA VAL A 222 -19.02 16.98 3.36
C VAL A 222 -18.69 15.58 3.86
N GLY A 223 -17.80 14.88 3.17
CA GLY A 223 -17.14 13.70 3.72
C GLY A 223 -16.37 14.10 4.97
N HIS A 224 -16.84 13.68 6.15
CA HIS A 224 -16.10 13.87 7.38
C HIS A 224 -14.89 12.94 7.37
N ALA A 225 -13.73 13.49 7.01
CA ALA A 225 -12.47 12.88 7.38
C ALA A 225 -12.32 13.01 8.90
N ILE A 226 -12.44 11.90 9.64
CA ILE A 226 -11.86 11.83 10.98
C ILE A 226 -10.35 11.67 10.75
N ALA A 227 -9.66 12.77 10.49
CA ALA A 227 -8.20 12.79 10.43
C ALA A 227 -7.66 12.81 11.86
N ALA A 228 -7.29 11.66 12.39
CA ALA A 228 -6.54 11.60 13.64
C ALA A 228 -5.06 11.96 13.37
N ILE A 229 -4.70 13.22 13.59
CA ILE A 229 -3.30 13.60 13.77
C ILE A 229 -2.90 13.20 15.20
N GLY A 230 -2.44 11.97 15.36
CA GLY A 230 -1.82 11.50 16.60
C GLY A 230 -0.44 12.13 16.77
N LYS A 231 -0.25 12.91 17.84
CA LYS A 231 1.05 13.49 18.20
C LYS A 231 2.01 12.38 18.62
N ILE A 232 2.92 11.97 17.72
CA ILE A 232 4.05 11.11 18.07
C ILE A 232 5.04 11.94 18.90
N ARG A 233 5.14 11.67 20.21
CA ARG A 233 6.28 12.12 21.02
C ARG A 233 7.43 11.16 20.76
N GLY A 234 8.22 11.45 19.73
CA GLY A 234 9.53 10.84 19.49
C GLY A 234 10.62 11.87 19.76
N THR A 235 11.58 11.52 20.60
CA THR A 235 12.77 12.30 20.96
C THR A 235 13.52 12.71 19.68
N ILE A 236 13.81 14.00 19.53
CA ILE A 236 14.56 14.56 18.39
C ILE A 236 15.99 13.98 18.41
N PRO A 237 16.44 13.23 17.38
CA PRO A 237 17.87 13.05 17.18
C PRO A 237 18.41 14.35 16.58
N THR A 238 19.35 14.94 17.29
CA THR A 238 20.11 16.13 16.91
C THR A 238 20.68 15.98 15.50
N ALA A 239 20.19 16.77 14.55
CA ALA A 239 20.80 16.88 13.23
C ALA A 239 22.17 17.56 13.37
N ARG A 240 23.24 16.85 13.03
CA ARG A 240 24.52 17.48 12.70
C ARG A 240 24.41 18.02 11.27
N LEU A 241 24.58 19.34 11.12
CA LEU A 241 24.97 19.93 9.84
C LEU A 241 26.31 19.32 9.42
N VAL A 242 26.37 18.85 8.17
CA VAL A 242 27.63 18.74 7.43
C VAL A 242 27.54 19.79 6.34
N ASP A 243 28.31 20.86 6.52
CA ASP A 243 28.53 21.87 5.49
C ASP A 243 29.34 21.27 4.34
N TYR A 244 28.91 21.52 3.10
CA TYR A 244 29.73 21.51 1.89
C TYR A 244 29.41 22.75 1.07
#